data_AF-A0A1C3NX40-F1
#
_entry.id   AF-A0A1C3NX40-F1
#
_cell.length_a   1.000
_cell.length_b   1.000
_cell.length_c   1.000
_cell.angle_alpha   90.00
_cell.angle_beta   90.00
_cell.angle_gamma   90.00
#
_symmetry.space_group_name_H-M   'P 1'
#
loop_
_entity.id
_entity.type
_entity.pdbx_description
1 polymer ?
#
loop_
_entity_poly.entity_id
_entity_poly.type
_entity_poly.pdbx_seq_one_letter_code
_entity_poly.pdbx_strand_id
1 'polypeptide(L)'
;MATLRRLRTRVMPVLAGVGAPDHVALTFDDGPDPASTPLFLEVLAELDLRATFFVLGTMLERAPHLAERMVDAGHELAVHAWDHRSMLLRGPRSTYRQLHRTRELITTVTGRQPRFVRPPHGILSAGFLLAARSLDLTPVLWTAWGRDWTSTATPLTVLDTLMPDLRGGGTVLLHDCDCTSAPQAWRSALGALPELAARCHDLGVRVGPLAEHGLRAPRVKNMIAPPSVLQPVAAPGFSATRECHVGGYRE
;
A
#
# COMPACT_ATOMS: atom_id res chain seq x y z
N MET A 1 -13.49 -4.16 -17.82
CA MET A 1 -12.73 -3.99 -16.55
C MET A 1 -12.62 -5.27 -15.71
N ALA A 2 -13.70 -6.06 -15.54
CA ALA A 2 -13.68 -7.28 -14.73
C ALA A 2 -12.60 -8.32 -15.14
N THR A 3 -12.36 -8.51 -16.44
CA THR A 3 -11.35 -9.45 -16.97
C THR A 3 -9.92 -9.09 -16.55
N LEU A 4 -9.57 -7.80 -16.59
CA LEU A 4 -8.24 -7.32 -16.18
C LEU A 4 -8.01 -7.52 -14.67
N ARG A 5 -9.07 -7.30 -13.86
CA ARG A 5 -9.05 -7.55 -12.40
C ARG A 5 -8.89 -9.03 -12.07
N ARG A 6 -9.61 -9.91 -12.78
CA ARG A 6 -9.49 -11.38 -12.65
C ARG A 6 -8.10 -11.88 -13.06
N LEU A 7 -7.51 -11.30 -14.11
CA LEU A 7 -6.14 -11.63 -14.49
C LEU A 7 -5.13 -11.15 -13.43
N ARG A 8 -5.25 -9.91 -12.95
CA ARG A 8 -4.38 -9.35 -11.91
C ARG A 8 -4.42 -10.19 -10.63
N THR A 9 -5.59 -10.55 -10.15
CA THR A 9 -5.76 -11.37 -8.94
C THR A 9 -5.14 -12.76 -9.06
N ARG A 10 -5.05 -13.33 -10.28
CA ARG A 10 -4.43 -14.64 -10.53
C ARG A 10 -2.92 -14.56 -10.68
N VAL A 11 -2.41 -13.57 -11.41
CA VAL A 11 -0.99 -13.47 -11.79
C VAL A 11 -0.16 -12.68 -10.76
N MET A 12 -0.78 -11.69 -10.10
CA MET A 12 -0.13 -10.80 -9.15
C MET A 12 -1.02 -10.64 -7.89
N PRO A 13 -1.29 -11.72 -7.13
CA PRO A 13 -2.24 -11.68 -6.01
C PRO A 13 -1.83 -10.68 -4.93
N VAL A 14 -0.54 -10.57 -4.60
CA VAL A 14 -0.05 -9.59 -3.62
C VAL A 14 -0.39 -8.17 -4.06
N LEU A 15 -0.07 -7.81 -5.31
CA LEU A 15 -0.41 -6.50 -5.89
C LEU A 15 -1.92 -6.26 -5.91
N ALA A 16 -2.70 -7.31 -6.18
CA ALA A 16 -4.15 -7.23 -6.20
C ALA A 16 -4.78 -7.09 -4.79
N GLY A 17 -4.00 -7.27 -3.71
CA GLY A 17 -4.52 -7.33 -2.35
C GLY A 17 -5.26 -8.63 -2.05
N VAL A 18 -4.82 -9.77 -2.61
CA VAL A 18 -5.38 -11.07 -2.29
C VAL A 18 -4.56 -11.73 -1.17
N GLY A 19 -5.21 -11.98 -0.04
CA GLY A 19 -4.64 -12.60 1.15
C GLY A 19 -5.19 -14.00 1.44
N ALA A 20 -5.14 -14.37 2.72
CA ALA A 20 -5.60 -15.65 3.23
C ALA A 20 -7.15 -15.77 3.15
N PRO A 21 -7.71 -16.91 2.73
CA PRO A 21 -9.16 -17.08 2.55
C PRO A 21 -10.01 -16.88 3.82
N ASP A 22 -9.43 -16.94 5.00
CA ASP A 22 -10.10 -16.73 6.29
C ASP A 22 -10.05 -15.28 6.77
N HIS A 23 -9.52 -14.35 5.96
CA HIS A 23 -9.33 -12.95 6.34
C HIS A 23 -9.78 -11.98 5.25
N VAL A 24 -10.37 -10.85 5.63
CA VAL A 24 -10.64 -9.67 4.79
C VAL A 24 -9.83 -8.49 5.33
N ALA A 25 -9.01 -7.88 4.48
CA ALA A 25 -8.31 -6.65 4.85
C ALA A 25 -9.24 -5.44 4.69
N LEU A 26 -9.49 -4.72 5.78
CA LEU A 26 -10.22 -3.46 5.77
C LEU A 26 -9.23 -2.31 5.60
N THR A 27 -9.39 -1.51 4.55
CA THR A 27 -8.47 -0.41 4.26
C THR A 27 -9.17 0.89 3.93
N PHE A 28 -8.57 1.99 4.38
CA PHE A 28 -9.04 3.36 4.13
C PHE A 28 -7.94 4.18 3.46
N ASP A 29 -8.27 4.92 2.41
CA ASP A 29 -7.33 5.84 1.74
C ASP A 29 -7.61 7.31 2.14
N ASP A 30 -6.57 8.14 1.96
CA ASP A 30 -6.53 9.61 1.97
C ASP A 30 -6.29 10.35 3.30
N GLY A 31 -6.78 9.84 4.43
CA GLY A 31 -6.59 10.48 5.74
C GLY A 31 -5.12 10.65 6.19
N PRO A 32 -4.89 11.04 7.45
CA PRO A 32 -5.90 11.32 8.48
C PRO A 32 -6.42 12.76 8.41
N ASP A 33 -7.73 12.93 8.64
CA ASP A 33 -8.41 14.23 8.73
C ASP A 33 -8.99 14.41 10.16
N PRO A 34 -8.70 15.54 10.84
CA PRO A 34 -9.25 15.85 12.17
C PRO A 34 -10.78 15.83 12.27
N ALA A 35 -11.50 16.07 11.17
CA ALA A 35 -12.95 16.13 11.16
C ALA A 35 -13.61 14.75 11.06
N SER A 36 -12.99 13.79 10.37
CA SER A 36 -13.63 12.51 10.03
C SER A 36 -12.90 11.29 10.61
N THR A 37 -11.56 11.22 10.54
CA THR A 37 -10.80 10.05 10.99
C THR A 37 -11.10 9.64 12.44
N PRO A 38 -11.25 10.56 13.43
CA PRO A 38 -11.62 10.17 14.79
C PRO A 38 -12.94 9.37 14.87
N LEU A 39 -13.93 9.69 14.04
CA LEU A 39 -15.22 9.00 14.01
C LEU A 39 -15.08 7.57 13.47
N PHE A 40 -14.18 7.36 12.50
CA PHE A 40 -13.85 6.00 12.04
C PHE A 40 -13.17 5.20 13.15
N LEU A 41 -12.26 5.79 13.92
CA LEU A 41 -11.61 5.10 15.03
C LEU A 41 -12.60 4.70 16.12
N GLU A 42 -13.58 5.57 16.43
CA GLU A 42 -14.66 5.27 17.38
C GLU A 42 -15.50 4.07 16.90
N VAL A 43 -16.01 4.10 15.67
CA VAL A 43 -16.83 3.00 15.12
C VAL A 43 -16.02 1.70 15.01
N LEU A 44 -14.75 1.76 14.62
CA LEU A 44 -13.90 0.57 14.55
C LEU A 44 -13.66 -0.03 15.94
N ALA A 45 -13.49 0.79 16.98
CA ALA A 45 -13.37 0.33 18.36
C ALA A 45 -14.66 -0.31 18.87
N GLU A 46 -15.83 0.27 18.56
CA GLU A 46 -17.14 -0.30 18.90
C GLU A 46 -17.38 -1.67 18.24
N LEU A 47 -16.84 -1.87 17.03
CA LEU A 47 -16.93 -3.13 16.29
C LEU A 47 -15.80 -4.13 16.64
N ASP A 48 -14.87 -3.77 17.53
CA ASP A 48 -13.64 -4.53 17.83
C ASP A 48 -12.82 -4.87 16.57
N LEU A 49 -12.74 -3.90 15.64
CA LEU A 49 -12.04 -4.05 14.37
C LEU A 49 -10.79 -3.18 14.29
N ARG A 50 -9.78 -3.71 13.60
CA ARG A 50 -8.57 -2.99 13.20
C ARG A 50 -8.49 -2.92 11.69
N ALA A 51 -7.75 -1.96 11.16
CA ALA A 51 -7.73 -1.64 9.73
C ALA A 51 -6.37 -1.08 9.31
N THR A 52 -6.13 -1.01 7.99
CA THR A 52 -4.97 -0.30 7.43
C THR A 52 -5.39 1.02 6.81
N PHE A 53 -4.76 2.11 7.24
CA PHE A 53 -4.98 3.45 6.69
C PHE A 53 -3.81 3.83 5.77
N PHE A 54 -4.09 3.99 4.49
CA PHE A 54 -3.16 4.53 3.50
C PHE A 54 -3.23 6.05 3.56
N VAL A 55 -2.26 6.66 4.25
CA VAL A 55 -2.29 8.08 4.57
C VAL A 55 -1.56 8.93 3.52
N LEU A 56 -2.11 10.11 3.25
CA LEU A 56 -1.42 11.15 2.49
C LEU A 56 -0.45 11.91 3.38
N GLY A 57 0.77 12.13 2.90
CA GLY A 57 1.79 12.87 3.63
C GLY A 57 1.34 14.29 4.00
N THR A 58 0.63 15.00 3.10
CA THR A 58 0.09 16.33 3.39
C THR A 58 -0.99 16.35 4.45
N MET A 59 -1.78 15.28 4.58
CA MET A 59 -2.83 15.19 5.60
C MET A 59 -2.20 14.85 6.95
N LEU A 60 -1.26 13.90 6.96
CA LEU A 60 -0.49 13.54 8.14
C LEU A 60 0.34 14.71 8.69
N GLU A 61 0.95 15.54 7.83
CA GLU A 61 1.72 16.72 8.25
C GLU A 61 0.85 17.74 9.00
N ARG A 62 -0.45 17.80 8.69
CA ARG A 62 -1.42 18.69 9.36
C ARG A 62 -1.95 18.11 10.68
N ALA A 63 -2.00 16.78 10.79
CA ALA A 63 -2.60 16.10 11.94
C ALA A 63 -1.72 14.93 12.44
N PRO A 64 -0.45 15.17 12.84
CA PRO A 64 0.47 14.09 13.23
C PRO A 64 -0.03 13.31 14.45
N HIS A 65 -0.66 13.99 15.42
CA HIS A 65 -1.23 13.36 16.62
C HIS A 65 -2.28 12.26 16.30
N LEU A 66 -2.93 12.30 15.13
CA LEU A 66 -3.86 11.24 14.73
C LEU A 66 -3.12 9.96 14.37
N ALA A 67 -1.93 10.03 13.77
CA ALA A 67 -1.17 8.83 13.46
C ALA A 67 -0.73 8.07 14.72
N GLU A 68 -0.32 8.77 15.76
CA GLU A 68 -0.05 8.17 17.07
C GLU A 68 -1.30 7.47 17.61
N ARG A 69 -2.45 8.18 17.66
CA ARG A 69 -3.73 7.60 18.09
C ARG A 69 -4.14 6.36 17.29
N MET A 70 -3.96 6.39 15.97
CA MET A 70 -4.29 5.26 15.09
C MET A 70 -3.44 4.03 15.41
N VAL A 71 -2.13 4.22 15.59
CA VAL A 71 -1.20 3.13 15.92
C VAL A 71 -1.44 2.62 17.35
N ASP A 72 -1.71 3.50 18.31
CA ASP A 72 -2.03 3.12 19.69
C ASP A 72 -3.34 2.32 19.80
N ALA A 73 -4.32 2.62 18.95
CA ALA A 73 -5.54 1.83 18.79
C ALA A 73 -5.32 0.51 18.00
N GLY A 74 -4.09 0.22 17.59
CA GLY A 74 -3.72 -1.03 16.92
C GLY A 74 -4.00 -1.05 15.41
N HIS A 75 -4.31 0.08 14.79
CA HIS A 75 -4.44 0.19 13.34
C HIS A 75 -3.06 0.24 12.66
N GLU A 76 -3.01 -0.16 11.40
CA GLU A 76 -1.79 -0.11 10.58
C GLU A 76 -1.78 1.16 9.73
N LEU A 77 -0.64 1.85 9.65
CA LEU A 77 -0.44 2.95 8.70
C LEU A 77 0.37 2.50 7.49
N ALA A 78 -0.03 2.97 6.31
CA ALA A 78 0.58 2.69 5.02
C ALA A 78 0.68 3.96 4.18
N VAL A 79 1.49 3.93 3.11
CA VAL A 79 1.81 5.12 2.31
C VAL A 79 0.81 5.31 1.17
N HIS A 80 0.19 6.49 1.05
CA HIS A 80 -0.63 6.89 -0.11
C HIS A 80 0.00 8.01 -0.96
N ALA A 81 1.34 8.09 -0.93
CA ALA A 81 2.15 9.20 -1.47
C ALA A 81 2.07 10.48 -0.62
N TRP A 82 2.70 11.56 -1.10
CA TRP A 82 2.75 12.83 -0.36
C TRP A 82 1.51 13.68 -0.66
N ASP A 83 1.21 13.86 -1.94
CA ASP A 83 -0.02 14.46 -2.42
C ASP A 83 -0.76 13.48 -3.37
N HIS A 84 -2.09 13.58 -3.45
CA HIS A 84 -2.95 12.66 -4.22
C HIS A 84 -2.87 12.90 -5.75
N ARG A 85 -1.79 13.48 -6.28
CA ARG A 85 -1.66 13.66 -7.74
C ARG A 85 -1.25 12.35 -8.40
N SER A 86 -1.79 12.11 -9.60
CA SER A 86 -1.44 10.93 -10.40
C SER A 86 0.07 10.78 -10.62
N MET A 87 0.60 9.58 -10.36
CA MET A 87 2.01 9.26 -10.53
C MET A 87 2.42 9.15 -12.01
N LEU A 88 1.47 9.08 -12.95
CA LEU A 88 1.76 9.14 -14.39
C LEU A 88 2.22 10.52 -14.84
N LEU A 89 1.81 11.57 -14.12
CA LEU A 89 2.18 12.95 -14.41
C LEU A 89 3.50 13.35 -13.75
N ARG A 90 4.22 12.39 -13.16
CA ARG A 90 5.45 12.61 -12.38
C ARG A 90 6.60 11.79 -12.95
N GLY A 91 7.78 12.40 -13.01
CA GLY A 91 9.02 11.68 -13.31
C GLY A 91 9.49 10.79 -12.15
N PRO A 92 10.33 9.76 -12.39
CA PRO A 92 10.73 8.77 -11.39
C PRO A 92 11.28 9.35 -10.08
N ARG A 93 12.13 10.39 -10.17
CA ARG A 93 12.69 11.07 -8.98
C ARG A 93 11.62 11.78 -8.15
N SER A 94 10.61 12.35 -8.80
CA SER A 94 9.47 12.99 -8.12
C SER A 94 8.62 11.94 -7.40
N THR A 95 8.33 10.82 -8.07
CA THR A 95 7.62 9.69 -7.48
C THR A 95 8.34 9.11 -6.26
N TYR A 96 9.66 8.89 -6.35
CA TYR A 96 10.46 8.45 -5.21
C TYR A 96 10.32 9.39 -4.01
N ARG A 97 10.49 10.70 -4.22
CA ARG A 97 10.37 11.68 -3.13
C ARG A 97 9.00 11.69 -2.46
N GLN A 98 7.93 11.50 -3.24
CA GLN A 98 6.56 11.46 -2.72
C GLN A 98 6.37 10.28 -1.77
N LEU A 99 6.85 9.09 -2.16
CA LEU A 99 6.73 7.89 -1.30
C LEU A 99 7.66 7.96 -0.10
N HIS A 100 8.93 8.34 -0.32
CA HIS A 100 9.93 8.45 0.73
C HIS A 100 9.52 9.45 1.81
N ARG A 101 9.08 10.65 1.43
CA ARG A 101 8.72 11.71 2.40
C ARG A 101 7.57 11.26 3.31
N THR A 102 6.54 10.63 2.77
CA THR A 102 5.42 10.11 3.58
C THR A 102 5.86 8.95 4.47
N ARG A 103 6.66 8.01 3.96
CA ARG A 103 7.24 6.91 4.75
C ARG A 103 8.03 7.42 5.95
N GLU A 104 8.91 8.39 5.72
CA GLU A 104 9.73 8.99 6.79
C GLU A 104 8.87 9.73 7.80
N LEU A 105 7.83 10.45 7.35
CA LEU A 105 6.92 11.15 8.25
C LEU A 105 6.14 10.17 9.15
N ILE A 106 5.58 9.10 8.59
CA ILE A 106 4.93 8.03 9.36
C ILE A 106 5.91 7.47 10.42
N THR A 107 7.13 7.13 9.99
CA THR A 107 8.16 6.56 10.88
C THR A 107 8.55 7.54 11.99
N THR A 108 8.70 8.82 11.67
CA THR A 108 9.07 9.87 12.62
C THR A 108 7.99 10.09 13.67
N VAL A 109 6.72 10.14 13.26
CA VAL A 109 5.60 10.41 14.16
C VAL A 109 5.24 9.20 15.02
N THR A 110 5.32 7.99 14.47
CA THR A 110 4.79 6.79 15.16
C THR A 110 5.87 5.84 15.69
N GLY A 111 7.13 6.02 15.29
CA GLY A 111 8.19 5.04 15.51
C GLY A 111 7.99 3.71 14.75
N ARG A 112 6.97 3.61 13.88
CA ARG A 112 6.66 2.42 13.08
C ARG A 112 6.96 2.69 11.61
N GLN A 113 7.72 1.79 11.00
CA GLN A 113 8.00 1.88 9.57
C GLN A 113 6.86 1.23 8.76
N PRO A 114 6.21 1.95 7.82
CA PRO A 114 5.13 1.40 7.02
C PRO A 114 5.67 0.36 6.03
N ARG A 115 4.88 -0.70 5.80
CA ARG A 115 5.24 -1.82 4.92
C ARG A 115 4.58 -1.76 3.55
N PHE A 116 3.45 -1.05 3.46
CA PHE A 116 2.58 -1.06 2.29
C PHE A 116 2.49 0.32 1.65
N VAL A 117 2.24 0.33 0.34
CA VAL A 117 1.98 1.54 -0.44
C VAL A 117 0.84 1.30 -1.41
N ARG A 118 -0.02 2.30 -1.59
CA ARG A 118 -1.06 2.29 -2.62
C ARG A 118 -0.92 3.56 -3.47
N PRO A 119 -0.86 3.48 -4.80
CA PRO A 119 -0.79 4.67 -5.63
C PRO A 119 -2.14 5.40 -5.64
N PRO A 120 -2.14 6.75 -5.63
CA PRO A 120 -3.36 7.53 -5.91
C PRO A 120 -4.06 7.05 -7.17
N HIS A 121 -5.39 6.97 -7.11
CA HIS A 121 -6.26 6.43 -8.18
C HIS A 121 -6.01 4.95 -8.56
N GLY A 122 -5.17 4.21 -7.84
CA GLY A 122 -4.81 2.83 -8.20
C GLY A 122 -3.92 2.69 -9.44
N ILE A 123 -3.35 3.80 -9.93
CA ILE A 123 -2.60 3.82 -11.20
C ILE A 123 -1.12 3.53 -10.94
N LEU A 124 -0.66 2.41 -11.49
CA LEU A 124 0.74 1.99 -11.42
C LEU A 124 1.56 2.58 -12.57
N SER A 125 2.82 2.91 -12.28
CA SER A 125 3.83 3.27 -13.28
C SER A 125 5.14 2.55 -12.98
N ALA A 126 6.02 2.43 -13.98
CA ALA A 126 7.35 1.84 -13.77
C ALA A 126 8.14 2.61 -12.70
N GLY A 127 8.07 3.95 -12.73
CA GLY A 127 8.69 4.81 -11.72
C GLY A 127 8.13 4.56 -10.31
N PHE A 128 6.82 4.32 -10.19
CA PHE A 128 6.20 3.97 -8.91
C PHE A 128 6.67 2.61 -8.39
N LEU A 129 6.68 1.58 -9.24
CA LEU A 129 7.11 0.23 -8.85
C LEU A 129 8.60 0.20 -8.45
N LEU A 130 9.47 0.91 -9.18
CA LEU A 130 10.88 1.06 -8.84
C LEU A 130 11.08 1.80 -7.52
N ALA A 131 10.34 2.90 -7.31
CA ALA A 131 10.39 3.65 -6.05
C ALA A 131 9.93 2.80 -4.87
N ALA A 132 8.78 2.11 -4.99
CA ALA A 132 8.28 1.21 -3.96
C ALA A 132 9.31 0.13 -3.60
N ARG A 133 9.92 -0.51 -4.61
CA ARG A 133 10.99 -1.50 -4.41
C ARG A 133 12.21 -0.92 -3.70
N SER A 134 12.66 0.28 -4.07
CA SER A 134 13.82 0.92 -3.43
C SER A 134 13.59 1.35 -1.98
N LEU A 135 12.32 1.50 -1.58
CA LEU A 135 11.90 1.90 -0.24
C LEU A 135 11.42 0.73 0.61
N ASP A 136 11.56 -0.50 0.11
CA ASP A 136 11.03 -1.73 0.71
C ASP A 136 9.52 -1.67 1.02
N LEU A 137 8.77 -0.97 0.17
CA LEU A 137 7.32 -0.86 0.26
C LEU A 137 6.67 -1.87 -0.69
N THR A 138 5.69 -2.61 -0.18
CA THR A 138 4.89 -3.54 -0.99
C THR A 138 3.67 -2.84 -1.56
N PRO A 139 3.53 -2.72 -2.89
CA PRO A 139 2.33 -2.17 -3.51
C PRO A 139 1.12 -3.07 -3.30
N VAL A 140 0.01 -2.52 -2.80
CA VAL A 140 -1.24 -3.26 -2.59
C VAL A 140 -2.42 -2.43 -3.08
N LEU A 141 -3.23 -3.04 -3.96
CA LEU A 141 -4.48 -2.47 -4.45
C LEU A 141 -5.65 -3.04 -3.65
N TRP A 142 -6.77 -3.34 -4.31
CA TRP A 142 -7.98 -3.86 -3.70
C TRP A 142 -8.66 -4.88 -4.61
N THR A 143 -9.52 -5.68 -4.01
CA THR A 143 -10.40 -6.63 -4.70
C THR A 143 -11.85 -6.18 -4.71
N ALA A 144 -12.29 -5.49 -3.65
CA ALA A 144 -13.63 -4.95 -3.47
C ALA A 144 -13.56 -3.46 -3.10
N TRP A 145 -14.49 -2.64 -3.59
CA TRP A 145 -14.54 -1.20 -3.28
C TRP A 145 -15.98 -0.69 -3.34
N GLY A 146 -16.28 0.36 -2.59
CA GLY A 146 -17.63 0.87 -2.42
C GLY A 146 -18.06 2.02 -3.34
N ARG A 147 -17.11 2.67 -4.04
CA ARG A 147 -17.37 3.95 -4.72
C ARG A 147 -17.95 5.03 -3.80
N ASP A 148 -17.51 5.00 -2.55
CA ASP A 148 -17.90 5.86 -1.45
C ASP A 148 -17.54 7.34 -1.67
N TRP A 149 -16.59 7.65 -2.55
CA TRP A 149 -16.12 9.02 -2.82
C TRP A 149 -17.08 9.91 -3.64
N THR A 150 -18.24 9.41 -4.09
CA THR A 150 -19.18 10.18 -4.93
C THR A 150 -20.19 10.97 -4.09
N SER A 151 -20.70 12.08 -4.62
CA SER A 151 -21.69 12.92 -3.92
C SER A 151 -23.05 12.26 -3.71
N THR A 152 -23.32 11.16 -4.42
CA THR A 152 -24.58 10.40 -4.35
C THR A 152 -24.43 9.12 -3.55
N ALA A 153 -23.24 8.82 -3.02
CA ALA A 153 -23.00 7.62 -2.26
C ALA A 153 -23.77 7.67 -0.93
N THR A 154 -24.49 6.59 -0.67
CA THR A 154 -25.11 6.27 0.62
C THR A 154 -24.50 4.97 1.16
N PRO A 155 -24.60 4.70 2.49
CA PRO A 155 -24.14 3.43 3.05
C PRO A 155 -24.66 2.21 2.29
N LEU A 156 -25.94 2.21 1.90
CA LEU A 156 -26.55 1.12 1.15
C LEU A 156 -25.91 0.95 -0.23
N THR A 157 -25.75 2.03 -1.00
CA THR A 157 -25.12 1.94 -2.34
C THR A 157 -23.65 1.55 -2.29
N VAL A 158 -22.95 1.92 -1.21
CA VAL A 158 -21.56 1.50 -0.94
C VAL A 158 -21.51 -0.01 -0.75
N LEU A 159 -22.40 -0.55 0.08
CA LEU A 159 -22.52 -1.99 0.31
C LEU A 159 -22.91 -2.72 -0.97
N ASP A 160 -23.93 -2.28 -1.70
CA ASP A 160 -24.39 -2.91 -2.95
C ASP A 160 -23.27 -3.00 -4.00
N THR A 161 -22.42 -1.98 -4.07
CA THR A 161 -21.27 -1.95 -4.99
C THR A 161 -20.14 -2.88 -4.54
N LEU A 162 -19.93 -3.00 -3.23
CA LEU A 162 -18.85 -3.73 -2.61
C LEU A 162 -19.13 -5.24 -2.51
N MET A 163 -20.36 -5.62 -2.14
CA MET A 163 -20.76 -7.00 -1.82
C MET A 163 -20.44 -8.03 -2.91
N PRO A 164 -20.66 -7.78 -4.22
CA PRO A 164 -20.40 -8.78 -5.26
C PRO A 164 -18.94 -9.23 -5.34
N ASP A 165 -18.00 -8.42 -4.84
CA ASP A 165 -16.57 -8.71 -4.84
C ASP A 165 -16.03 -9.04 -3.43
N LEU A 166 -16.86 -8.93 -2.38
CA LEU A 166 -16.49 -9.26 -1.00
C LEU A 166 -16.41 -10.78 -0.82
N ARG A 167 -15.26 -11.25 -0.37
CA ARG A 167 -14.98 -12.66 -0.10
C ARG A 167 -13.75 -12.79 0.78
N GLY A 168 -13.62 -13.93 1.44
CA GLY A 168 -12.39 -14.34 2.10
C GLY A 168 -11.16 -14.19 1.20
N GLY A 169 -10.08 -13.63 1.75
CA GLY A 169 -8.88 -13.24 1.04
C GLY A 169 -8.99 -11.93 0.28
N GLY A 170 -10.09 -11.17 0.43
CA GLY A 170 -10.28 -9.88 -0.23
C GLY A 170 -9.69 -8.71 0.56
N THR A 171 -9.29 -7.66 -0.17
CA THR A 171 -8.97 -6.34 0.38
C THR A 171 -10.06 -5.35 -0.03
N VAL A 172 -10.69 -4.73 0.98
CA VAL A 172 -11.71 -3.68 0.86
C VAL A 172 -11.04 -2.31 0.79
N LEU A 173 -11.43 -1.49 -0.19
CA LEU A 173 -11.07 -0.07 -0.29
C LEU A 173 -12.30 0.81 0.02
N LEU A 174 -12.13 1.70 0.98
CA LEU A 174 -13.00 2.83 1.33
C LEU A 174 -12.10 4.06 1.62
N HIS A 175 -12.70 5.21 1.95
CA HIS A 175 -11.99 6.46 2.26
C HIS A 175 -12.50 7.00 3.60
N ASP A 176 -11.57 7.43 4.46
CA ASP A 176 -11.89 7.96 5.80
C ASP A 176 -12.01 9.48 5.82
N CYS A 177 -11.67 10.18 4.73
CA CYS A 177 -11.88 11.60 4.54
C CYS A 177 -12.33 11.93 3.12
N ASP A 178 -12.68 13.19 2.87
CA ASP A 178 -13.16 13.69 1.58
C ASP A 178 -12.19 14.66 0.89
N CYS A 179 -10.92 14.74 1.32
CA CYS A 179 -9.96 15.72 0.81
C CYS A 179 -9.64 15.57 -0.70
N THR A 180 -9.99 14.43 -1.28
CA THR A 180 -9.84 14.06 -2.70
C THR A 180 -11.18 13.72 -3.38
N SER A 181 -12.28 13.81 -2.63
CA SER A 181 -13.59 13.22 -2.94
C SER A 181 -14.71 14.26 -2.87
N ALA A 182 -15.96 13.85 -3.12
CA ALA A 182 -17.09 14.76 -2.94
C ALA A 182 -17.23 15.16 -1.45
N PRO A 183 -17.65 16.41 -1.15
CA PRO A 183 -17.83 16.84 0.23
C PRO A 183 -18.76 15.91 1.02
N GLN A 184 -18.36 15.56 2.24
CA GLN A 184 -19.00 14.65 3.17
C GLN A 184 -19.15 13.20 2.69
N ALA A 185 -18.49 12.80 1.60
CA ALA A 185 -18.55 11.45 1.03
C ALA A 185 -18.13 10.36 2.03
N TRP A 186 -17.19 10.66 2.93
CA TRP A 186 -16.74 9.76 4.00
C TRP A 186 -17.88 9.24 4.89
N ARG A 187 -19.01 9.97 5.02
CA ARG A 187 -20.17 9.52 5.80
C ARG A 187 -20.78 8.24 5.24
N SER A 188 -20.72 8.05 3.92
CA SER A 188 -21.24 6.85 3.26
C SER A 188 -20.43 5.61 3.61
N ALA A 189 -19.10 5.73 3.63
CA ALA A 189 -18.19 4.68 4.08
C ALA A 189 -18.37 4.38 5.58
N LEU A 190 -18.40 5.41 6.42
CA LEU A 190 -18.57 5.27 7.88
C LEU A 190 -19.86 4.53 8.21
N GLY A 191 -20.98 4.94 7.62
CA GLY A 191 -22.29 4.32 7.86
C GLY A 191 -22.42 2.90 7.31
N ALA A 192 -21.53 2.47 6.39
CA ALA A 192 -21.52 1.11 5.86
C ALA A 192 -20.77 0.11 6.75
N LEU A 193 -19.94 0.58 7.70
CA LEU A 193 -19.07 -0.30 8.49
C LEU A 193 -19.81 -1.35 9.33
N PRO A 194 -20.92 -1.04 10.03
CA PRO A 194 -21.60 -2.04 10.86
C PRO A 194 -22.14 -3.21 10.03
N GLU A 195 -22.80 -2.92 8.90
CA GLU A 195 -23.32 -3.96 8.00
C GLU A 195 -22.18 -4.71 7.30
N LEU A 196 -21.10 -4.02 6.89
CA LEU A 196 -19.92 -4.68 6.34
C LEU A 196 -19.30 -5.68 7.34
N ALA A 197 -19.18 -5.29 8.62
CA ALA A 197 -18.68 -6.15 9.68
C ALA A 197 -19.60 -7.37 9.89
N ALA A 198 -20.93 -7.15 9.94
CA ALA A 198 -21.91 -8.23 10.04
C ALA A 198 -21.80 -9.22 8.85
N ARG A 199 -21.65 -8.72 7.62
CA ARG A 199 -21.47 -9.58 6.44
C ARG A 199 -20.19 -10.39 6.48
N CYS A 200 -19.08 -9.82 6.93
CA CYS A 200 -17.84 -10.56 7.12
C CYS A 200 -18.00 -11.64 8.20
N HIS A 201 -18.71 -11.36 9.29
CA HIS A 201 -19.04 -12.33 10.32
C HIS A 201 -19.90 -13.49 9.75
N ASP A 202 -20.94 -13.19 8.98
CA ASP A 202 -21.79 -14.20 8.32
C ASP A 202 -21.01 -15.09 7.34
N LEU A 203 -19.99 -14.52 6.68
CA LEU A 203 -19.06 -15.25 5.82
C LEU A 203 -18.04 -16.10 6.60
N GLY A 204 -17.97 -15.96 7.93
CA GLY A 204 -17.01 -16.65 8.78
C GLY A 204 -15.56 -16.19 8.55
N VAL A 205 -15.35 -14.95 8.11
CA VAL A 205 -14.01 -14.39 7.83
C VAL A 205 -13.64 -13.36 8.88
N ARG A 206 -12.37 -13.37 9.30
CA ARG A 206 -11.80 -12.35 10.20
C ARG A 206 -11.59 -11.04 9.43
N VAL A 207 -11.77 -9.91 10.08
CA VAL A 207 -11.53 -8.58 9.50
C VAL A 207 -10.36 -7.92 10.23
N GLY A 208 -9.44 -7.31 9.49
CA GLY A 208 -8.24 -6.75 10.10
C GLY A 208 -7.35 -5.95 9.14
N PRO A 209 -6.16 -5.53 9.60
CA PRO A 209 -5.18 -4.85 8.78
C PRO A 209 -4.48 -5.78 7.76
N LEU A 210 -3.84 -5.20 6.75
CA LEU A 210 -3.04 -5.90 5.74
C LEU A 210 -1.89 -6.71 6.35
N ALA A 211 -1.30 -6.24 7.46
CA ALA A 211 -0.27 -6.98 8.20
C ALA A 211 -0.72 -8.40 8.60
N GLU A 212 -2.01 -8.58 8.89
CA GLU A 212 -2.62 -9.85 9.31
C GLU A 212 -3.25 -10.61 8.13
N HIS A 213 -3.37 -9.97 6.97
CA HIS A 213 -4.08 -10.51 5.82
C HIS A 213 -3.38 -11.68 5.13
N GLY A 214 -2.11 -11.95 5.47
CA GLY A 214 -1.40 -13.11 4.93
C GLY A 214 -1.14 -13.02 3.42
N LEU A 215 -0.84 -11.80 2.92
CA LEU A 215 -0.42 -11.57 1.53
C LEU A 215 0.77 -12.48 1.19
N ARG A 216 0.53 -13.48 0.33
CA ARG A 216 1.57 -14.41 -0.14
C ARG A 216 1.54 -14.46 -1.66
N ALA A 217 2.72 -14.46 -2.27
CA ALA A 217 2.83 -14.81 -3.68
C ALA A 217 2.32 -16.26 -3.87
N PRO A 218 1.66 -16.57 -4.99
CA PRO A 218 1.23 -17.94 -5.23
C PRO A 218 2.50 -18.80 -5.34
N ARG A 219 2.49 -19.99 -4.73
CA ARG A 219 3.54 -20.98 -4.96
C ARG A 219 3.47 -21.37 -6.45
N VAL A 220 4.35 -20.79 -7.27
CA VAL A 220 4.53 -21.25 -8.65
C VAL A 220 5.13 -22.65 -8.57
N LYS A 221 4.31 -23.70 -8.72
CA LYS A 221 4.82 -25.03 -9.02
C LYS A 221 5.41 -24.98 -10.43
N ASN A 222 6.73 -25.13 -10.54
CA ASN A 222 7.50 -25.37 -11.76
C ASN A 222 7.18 -24.44 -12.95
N MET A 223 7.75 -23.24 -12.95
CA MET A 223 8.12 -22.57 -14.21
C MET A 223 9.54 -22.04 -14.06
N ILE A 224 10.45 -22.78 -14.71
CA ILE A 224 11.80 -22.42 -15.21
C ILE A 224 12.61 -21.49 -14.30
N ALA A 225 13.67 -22.05 -13.70
CA ALA A 225 14.69 -21.30 -12.98
C ALA A 225 15.18 -20.11 -13.83
N PRO A 226 15.42 -18.93 -13.21
CA PRO A 226 16.01 -17.82 -13.94
C PRO A 226 17.38 -18.24 -14.50
N PRO A 227 17.76 -17.80 -15.72
CA PRO A 227 19.09 -18.08 -16.23
C PRO A 227 20.12 -17.51 -15.26
N SER A 228 21.07 -18.35 -14.87
CA SER A 228 22.20 -18.00 -14.00
C SER A 228 22.85 -16.73 -14.50
N VAL A 229 22.88 -15.70 -13.66
CA VAL A 229 23.66 -14.49 -13.90
C VAL A 229 25.11 -14.91 -14.13
N LEU A 230 25.64 -14.55 -15.31
CA LEU A 230 27.04 -14.71 -15.67
C LEU A 230 27.90 -14.13 -14.54
N GLN A 231 28.75 -14.97 -13.96
CA GLN A 231 29.80 -14.53 -13.05
C GLN A 231 30.73 -13.57 -13.79
N PRO A 232 31.24 -12.52 -13.13
CA PRO A 232 32.22 -11.64 -13.74
C PRO A 232 33.49 -12.45 -14.03
N VAL A 233 33.90 -12.46 -15.30
CA VAL A 233 35.19 -13.00 -15.73
C VAL A 233 36.29 -12.15 -15.07
N ALA A 234 37.14 -12.81 -14.29
CA ALA A 234 38.31 -12.18 -13.69
C ALA A 234 39.25 -11.65 -14.78
N ALA A 235 39.68 -10.40 -14.65
CA ALA A 235 40.72 -9.84 -15.49
C ALA A 235 42.05 -10.59 -15.24
N PRO A 236 42.80 -11.01 -16.28
CA PRO A 236 44.10 -11.62 -16.08
C PRO A 236 45.09 -10.59 -15.55
N GLY A 237 45.68 -10.90 -14.40
CA GLY A 237 46.75 -10.12 -13.79
C GLY A 237 47.98 -10.11 -14.69
N PHE A 238 48.43 -8.91 -15.05
CA PHE A 238 49.74 -8.71 -15.66
C PHE A 238 50.77 -8.59 -14.53
N SER A 239 51.55 -9.66 -14.33
CA SER A 239 52.81 -9.62 -13.61
C SER A 239 53.90 -10.13 -14.56
N ALA A 240 54.84 -9.24 -14.90
CA ALA A 240 56.12 -9.63 -15.45
C ALA A 240 57.16 -8.62 -14.98
N THR A 241 57.77 -8.96 -13.84
CA THR A 241 59.11 -8.56 -13.44
C THR A 241 60.12 -8.83 -14.58
N ARG A 242 60.95 -7.83 -14.92
CA ARG A 242 62.35 -8.05 -15.27
C ARG A 242 63.19 -6.92 -14.70
N GLU A 243 64.16 -7.33 -13.90
CA GLU A 243 65.20 -6.52 -13.27
C GLU A 243 66.31 -6.11 -14.25
N CYS A 244 66.93 -4.97 -13.89
CA CYS A 244 68.35 -4.62 -14.00
C CYS A 244 69.00 -4.40 -15.39
N HIS A 245 69.30 -3.13 -15.68
CA HIS A 245 70.70 -2.74 -15.87
C HIS A 245 71.01 -1.28 -15.52
N VAL A 246 72.24 -1.11 -15.03
CA VAL A 246 72.85 0.05 -14.37
C VAL A 246 73.53 0.97 -15.39
N GLY A 247 73.52 2.28 -15.11
CA GLY A 247 74.36 3.32 -15.71
C GLY A 247 73.62 4.66 -15.64
N GLY A 248 74.07 5.73 -14.97
CA GLY A 248 75.43 6.21 -14.70
C GLY A 248 75.59 7.59 -15.37
N TYR A 249 76.18 8.57 -14.65
CA TYR A 249 76.47 10.00 -14.98
C TYR A 249 75.35 11.01 -14.60
N ARG A 250 75.47 11.88 -13.58
CA ARG A 250 76.35 13.10 -13.40
C ARG A 250 76.24 14.02 -14.63
N GLU A 251 75.88 15.30 -14.56
CA GLU A 251 75.90 16.36 -13.52
C GLU A 251 74.59 17.17 -13.51
#